data_AF-A0A142W0E5-F1
#
_entry.id   AF-A0A142W0E5-F1
#
_cell.length_a   1.000
_cell.length_b   1.000
_cell.length_c   1.000
_cell.angle_alpha   90.00
_cell.angle_beta   90.00
_cell.angle_gamma   90.00
#
_symmetry.space_group_name_H-M   'P 1'
#
loop_
_entity.id
_entity.type
_entity.pdbx_description
1 polymer ?
#
loop_
_entity_poly.entity_id
_entity_poly.type
_entity_poly.pdbx_seq_one_letter_code
_entity_poly.pdbx_strand_id
1 'polypeptide(L)' 'MQLPAPFLADRGAVDDAYALMTEHGEEAGFAAAARAEQYRVLGNHVHFARWRQIERLITYLSIDAALDTVH' A
#
# COMPACT_ATOMS: atom_id res chain seq x y z
N MET A 1 15.01 -10.82 -6.57
CA MET A 1 14.86 -9.42 -7.03
C MET A 1 14.66 -8.58 -5.78
N GLN A 2 15.44 -7.51 -5.59
CA GLN A 2 15.29 -6.63 -4.42
C GLN A 2 14.11 -5.69 -4.68
N LEU A 3 13.11 -5.70 -3.81
CA LEU A 3 12.03 -4.72 -3.84
C LEU A 3 12.58 -3.41 -3.26
N PRO A 4 12.58 -2.30 -4.02
CA PRO A 4 12.98 -1.01 -3.46
C PRO A 4 12.04 -0.63 -2.32
N ALA A 5 12.59 -0.05 -1.24
CA ALA A 5 11.79 0.40 -0.11
C ALA A 5 10.68 1.36 -0.60
N PRO A 6 9.42 1.14 -0.19
CA PRO A 6 8.32 2.00 -0.58
C PRO A 6 8.48 3.38 0.05
N PHE A 7 8.17 4.44 -0.70
CA PHE A 7 8.09 5.78 -0.15
C PHE A 7 6.86 5.92 0.74
N LEU A 8 7.06 6.34 1.99
CA LEU A 8 6.00 6.58 2.95
C LEU A 8 5.69 8.07 3.05
N ALA A 9 4.52 8.48 2.58
CA ALA A 9 4.13 9.90 2.61
C ALA A 9 3.73 10.39 4.01
N ASP A 10 3.14 9.52 4.84
CA ASP A 10 2.67 9.83 6.19
C ASP A 10 2.40 8.53 6.97
N ARG A 11 2.37 8.61 8.31
CA ARG A 11 2.02 7.48 9.20
C ARG A 11 0.65 6.87 8.89
N GLY A 12 -0.29 7.66 8.37
CA GLY A 12 -1.62 7.18 8.01
C GLY A 12 -1.59 6.12 6.92
N ALA A 13 -0.58 6.12 6.03
CA ALA A 13 -0.45 5.06 5.02
C ALA A 13 -0.10 3.70 5.65
N VAL A 14 0.59 3.68 6.80
CA VAL A 14 0.87 2.45 7.55
C VAL A 14 -0.40 1.94 8.22
N ASP A 15 -1.19 2.84 8.81
CA ASP A 15 -2.46 2.51 9.45
C ASP A 15 -3.46 1.94 8.42
N ASP A 16 -3.57 2.59 7.26
CA ASP A 16 -4.37 2.14 6.12
C ASP A 16 -3.93 0.76 5.61
N ALA A 17 -2.61 0.53 5.48
CA ALA A 17 -2.06 -0.76 5.06
C ALA A 17 -2.35 -1.86 6.08
N TYR A 18 -2.15 -1.58 7.37
CA TYR A 18 -2.40 -2.54 8.44
C TYR A 18 -3.88 -2.89 8.57
N ALA A 19 -4.77 -1.91 8.44
CA ALA A 19 -6.20 -2.13 8.42
C ALA A 19 -6.61 -3.05 7.25
N LEU A 20 -6.08 -2.81 6.05
CA LEU A 20 -6.33 -3.66 4.90
C LEU A 20 -5.78 -5.07 5.07
N MET A 21 -4.56 -5.23 5.61
CA MET A 21 -3.98 -6.55 5.89
C MET A 21 -4.78 -7.32 6.94
N THR A 22 -5.34 -6.63 7.93
CA THR A 22 -6.18 -7.22 8.98
C THR A 22 -7.55 -7.64 8.43
N GLU A 23 -8.16 -6.81 7.57
CA GLU A 23 -9.49 -7.06 7.02
C GLU A 23 -9.48 -8.10 5.88
N HIS A 24 -8.46 -8.07 5.02
CA HIS A 24 -8.43 -8.83 3.76
C HIS A 24 -7.31 -9.87 3.67
N GLY A 25 -6.37 -9.93 4.62
CA GLY A 25 -5.28 -10.91 4.59
C GLY A 25 -4.45 -10.84 3.31
N GLU A 26 -4.32 -11.98 2.61
CA GLU A 26 -3.60 -12.07 1.32
C GLU A 26 -4.20 -11.17 0.23
N GLU A 27 -5.49 -10.83 0.31
CA GLU A 27 -6.16 -10.00 -0.68
C GLU A 27 -5.97 -8.49 -0.44
N ALA A 28 -5.26 -8.10 0.63
CA ALA A 28 -5.07 -6.70 0.99
C ALA A 28 -4.42 -5.86 -0.12
N GLY A 29 -3.50 -6.43 -0.89
CA GLY A 29 -2.90 -5.76 -2.05
C GLY A 29 -3.93 -5.46 -3.15
N PHE A 30 -4.84 -6.40 -3.41
CA PHE A 30 -5.92 -6.20 -4.38
C PHE A 30 -6.94 -5.17 -3.88
N ALA A 31 -7.26 -5.17 -2.58
CA ALA A 31 -8.14 -4.17 -1.98
C ALA A 31 -7.56 -2.75 -2.09
N ALA A 32 -6.25 -2.57 -1.86
CA ALA A 32 -5.58 -1.29 -2.07
C ALA A 32 -5.61 -0.85 -3.55
N ALA A 33 -5.34 -1.77 -4.48
CA ALA A 33 -5.40 -1.50 -5.91
C ALA A 33 -6.81 -1.10 -6.37
N ALA A 34 -7.84 -1.79 -5.87
CA ALA A 34 -9.24 -1.47 -6.15
C ALA A 34 -9.62 -0.06 -5.64
N ARG A 35 -9.17 0.32 -4.43
CA ARG A 35 -9.36 1.68 -3.92
C ARG A 35 -8.64 2.71 -4.79
N ALA A 36 -7.39 2.45 -5.19
CA ALA A 36 -6.67 3.33 -6.12
C ALA A 36 -7.48 3.58 -7.39
N GLU A 37 -7.99 2.50 -8.00
CA GLU A 37 -8.76 2.58 -9.24
C GLU A 37 -10.05 3.42 -9.09
N GLN A 38 -10.74 3.33 -7.96
CA GLN A 38 -11.90 4.18 -7.67
C GLN A 38 -11.52 5.68 -7.70
N TYR A 39 -10.40 6.06 -7.08
CA TYR A 39 -9.94 7.46 -7.13
C TYR A 39 -9.44 7.88 -8.51
N ARG A 40 -8.94 6.94 -9.33
CA ARG A 40 -8.61 7.20 -10.74
C ARG A 40 -9.86 7.59 -11.52
N VAL A 41 -10.96 6.84 -11.35
CA VAL A 41 -12.24 7.12 -12.01
C VAL A 41 -12.81 8.48 -11.57
N LEU A 42 -12.64 8.84 -10.30
CA LEU A 42 -13.06 10.14 -9.75
C LEU A 42 -12.16 11.31 -10.18
N GLY A 43 -11.07 11.06 -10.93
CA GLY A 43 -10.10 12.09 -11.33
C GLY A 43 -9.23 12.60 -10.18
N ASN A 44 -9.25 11.92 -9.03
CA ASN A 44 -8.48 12.31 -7.85
C ASN A 44 -7.10 11.67 -7.87
N HIS A 45 -6.18 12.29 -8.61
CA HIS A 45 -4.83 11.77 -8.82
C HIS A 45 -3.99 11.71 -7.53
N VAL A 46 -4.27 12.56 -6.53
CA VAL A 46 -3.56 12.56 -5.24
C VAL A 46 -3.89 11.31 -4.45
N HIS A 47 -5.18 11.01 -4.29
CA HIS A 47 -5.59 9.80 -3.59
C HIS A 47 -5.25 8.53 -4.37
N PHE A 48 -5.32 8.57 -5.71
CA PHE A 48 -4.81 7.47 -6.54
C PHE A 48 -3.33 7.17 -6.23
N ALA A 49 -2.47 8.18 -6.25
CA ALA A 49 -1.04 7.99 -5.97
C ALA A 49 -0.80 7.46 -4.56
N ARG A 50 -1.54 7.95 -3.56
CA ARG A 50 -1.49 7.46 -2.18
C ARG A 50 -1.85 5.98 -2.09
N TRP A 51 -2.96 5.54 -2.68
CA TRP A 51 -3.35 4.12 -2.64
C TRP A 51 -2.38 3.21 -3.40
N ARG A 52 -1.75 3.70 -4.48
CA ARG A 52 -0.66 2.98 -5.16
C ARG A 52 0.62 2.87 -4.32
N GLN A 53 0.86 3.79 -3.40
CA GLN A 53 1.96 3.68 -2.43
C GLN A 53 1.60 2.66 -1.35
N ILE A 54 0.37 2.72 -0.82
CA ILE A 54 -0.14 1.77 0.18
C ILE A 54 -0.10 0.33 -0.35
N GLU A 55 -0.52 0.10 -1.60
CA GLU A 55 -0.43 -1.23 -2.24
C GLU A 55 1.00 -1.78 -2.24
N ARG A 56 1.98 -0.96 -2.62
CA ARG A 56 3.40 -1.34 -2.61
C ARG A 56 3.92 -1.59 -1.21
N LEU A 57 3.45 -0.81 -0.24
CA LEU A 57 3.75 -1.02 1.18
C LEU A 57 3.18 -2.36 1.67
N ILE A 58 1.94 -2.71 1.32
CA ILE A 58 1.34 -4.01 1.66
C ILE A 58 2.17 -5.14 1.06
N THR A 59 2.52 -5.07 -0.24
CA THR A 59 3.39 -6.08 -0.87
C THR A 59 4.72 -6.23 -0.14
N TYR A 60 5.31 -5.13 0.31
CA TYR A 60 6.56 -5.14 1.05
C TYR A 60 6.40 -5.76 2.46
N LEU A 61 5.32 -5.44 3.17
CA LEU A 61 5.02 -5.94 4.52
C LEU A 61 4.55 -7.40 4.55
N SER A 62 3.98 -7.91 3.45
CA SER A 62 3.57 -9.31 3.32
C SER A 62 4.75 -10.28 3.18
N ILE A 63 5.98 -9.77 3.08
CA ILE A 63 7.17 -10.61 2.96
C ILE A 63 7.64 -11.00 4.36
N ASP A 64 7.71 -12.30 4.61
CA ASP A 64 8.17 -12.90 5.87
C ASP A 64 9.70 -12.82 6.03
N ALA A 65 10.29 -11.67 5.72
CA ALA A 65 11.70 -11.39 5.87
C ALA A 65 11.92 -9.88 6.03
N ALA A 66 12.82 -9.50 6.93
CA ALA A 66 13.28 -8.12 7.01
C ALA A 66 14.11 -7.78 5.76
N LEU A 67 13.53 -6.99 4.86
CA LEU A 67 14.18 -6.62 3.61
C LEU A 67 15.09 -5.39 3.76
N ASP A 68 14.65 -4.36 4.48
CA ASP A 68 15.36 -3.08 4.68
C ASP A 68 14.61 -2.20 5.72
N THR A 69 15.09 -0.99 5.97
CA THR A 69 14.40 0.02 6.80
C THR A 69 13.64 1.02 5.94
N VAL A 70 12.36 1.26 6.26
CA VAL A 70 11.55 2.30 5.61
C VAL A 70 11.78 3.64 6.33
N HIS A 71 12.16 4.67 5.59
CA HIS A 71 12.43 6.03 6.08
C HIS A 71 11.33 7.01 5.69
#